data_AF-A0A317ZCW6-F1
#
_entry.id   AF-A0A317ZCW6-F1
#
_cell.length_a   1.000
_cell.length_b   1.000
_cell.length_c   1.000
_cell.angle_alpha   90.00
_cell.angle_beta   90.00
_cell.angle_gamma   90.00
#
_symmetry.space_group_name_H-M   'P 1'
#
loop_
_entity.id
_entity.type
_entity.pdbx_description
1 polymer ?
#
loop_
_entity_poly.entity_id
_entity_poly.type
_entity_poly.pdbx_seq_one_letter_code
_entity_poly.pdbx_strand_id
1 'polypeptide(L)'
;MKLILASLLLLASFTYAEKSYVIKEEGVSIHVIEFEKDENSGFAILDGEKKKNFVTDHYSPKDDILIVNGGYFDGNLGVVGYCMIDGKRILNVKNPKLSGFLTITQDGRLDLHWKQLPEKEYRDVIQAGPFIVDPGGKKGIYNRSGTAAKRTVIGITTDEKVFVMTTSEVYLYDLSKILRTELPSIDRALNLDGGPSVGLIYGETSMKNTNPVRNFLIKRREVNQPEVATP
;
A
#
# COMPACT_ATOMS: atom_id res chain seq x y z
N MET A 1 12.80 -31.74 -48.46
CA MET A 1 12.01 -31.69 -47.20
C MET A 1 12.61 -30.59 -46.33
N LYS A 2 12.04 -29.37 -46.37
CA LYS A 2 12.52 -28.23 -45.57
C LYS A 2 11.70 -28.20 -44.27
N LEU A 3 12.35 -28.45 -43.14
CA LEU A 3 11.77 -28.16 -41.83
C LEU A 3 11.81 -26.64 -41.64
N ILE A 4 10.64 -26.00 -41.53
CA ILE A 4 10.51 -24.64 -41.06
C ILE A 4 10.40 -24.74 -39.53
N LEU A 5 11.46 -24.31 -38.84
CA LEU A 5 11.44 -24.16 -37.39
C LEU A 5 10.80 -22.80 -37.09
N ALA A 6 9.54 -22.81 -36.64
CA ALA A 6 8.88 -21.62 -36.13
C ALA A 6 9.42 -21.35 -34.72
N SER A 7 10.33 -20.38 -34.59
CA SER A 7 10.75 -19.85 -33.30
C SER A 7 9.60 -19.06 -32.68
N LEU A 8 8.90 -19.68 -31.74
CA LEU A 8 7.94 -18.99 -30.88
C LEU A 8 8.75 -18.17 -29.87
N LEU A 9 8.95 -16.88 -30.16
CA LEU A 9 9.48 -15.93 -29.20
C LEU A 9 8.40 -15.68 -28.15
N LEU A 10 8.45 -16.41 -27.03
CA LEU A 10 7.64 -16.09 -25.86
C LEU A 10 8.26 -14.86 -25.19
N LEU A 11 7.83 -13.67 -25.60
CA LEU A 11 8.05 -12.46 -24.81
C LEU A 11 7.20 -12.62 -23.53
N ALA A 12 7.83 -13.08 -22.45
CA ALA A 12 7.25 -13.01 -21.12
C ALA A 12 7.14 -11.54 -20.72
N SER A 13 6.04 -10.91 -21.10
CA SER A 13 5.59 -9.66 -20.49
C SER A 13 5.19 -10.00 -19.06
N PHE A 14 6.12 -9.82 -18.11
CA PHE A 14 5.80 -9.92 -16.69
C PHE A 14 4.77 -8.84 -16.36
N THR A 15 3.51 -9.26 -16.21
CA THR A 15 2.40 -8.40 -15.84
C THR A 15 2.56 -8.00 -14.38
N TYR A 16 2.82 -6.71 -14.17
CA TYR A 16 2.69 -6.01 -12.89
C TYR A 16 1.33 -6.26 -12.27
N ALA A 17 1.29 -6.62 -10.96
CA ALA A 17 0.10 -6.92 -10.14
C ALA A 17 -0.99 -7.68 -10.90
N GLU A 18 -1.31 -8.90 -10.50
CA GLU A 18 -2.23 -9.75 -11.27
C GLU A 18 -3.55 -9.03 -11.64
N LYS A 19 -4.00 -8.08 -10.81
CA LYS A 19 -5.24 -7.34 -11.07
C LYS A 19 -5.24 -5.89 -10.58
N SER A 20 -5.79 -5.00 -11.41
CA SER A 20 -6.29 -3.70 -10.97
C SER A 20 -7.71 -3.48 -11.46
N TYR A 21 -8.60 -2.98 -10.59
CA TYR A 21 -10.01 -2.79 -10.89
C TYR A 21 -10.63 -1.69 -10.04
N VAL A 22 -11.87 -1.32 -10.37
CA VAL A 22 -12.62 -0.30 -9.63
C VAL A 22 -13.92 -0.91 -9.09
N ILE A 23 -14.10 -0.86 -7.78
CA ILE A 23 -15.38 -1.15 -7.13
C ILE A 23 -16.19 0.15 -7.13
N LYS A 24 -17.46 0.07 -7.54
CA LYS A 24 -18.40 1.20 -7.49
C LYS A 24 -19.63 0.79 -6.69
N GLU A 25 -19.75 1.30 -5.47
CA GLU A 25 -20.81 0.91 -4.53
C GLU A 25 -21.26 2.11 -3.71
N GLU A 26 -22.58 2.26 -3.48
CA GLU A 26 -23.17 3.38 -2.72
C GLU A 26 -22.65 4.79 -3.15
N GLY A 27 -22.31 4.99 -4.43
CA GLY A 27 -21.76 6.26 -4.96
C GLY A 27 -20.27 6.49 -4.65
N VAL A 28 -19.58 5.51 -4.07
CA VAL A 28 -18.14 5.50 -3.80
C VAL A 28 -17.42 4.75 -4.91
N SER A 29 -16.33 5.30 -5.42
CA SER A 29 -15.39 4.59 -6.29
C SER A 29 -14.13 4.21 -5.51
N ILE A 30 -13.75 2.93 -5.56
CA ILE A 30 -12.55 2.39 -4.91
C ILE A 30 -11.68 1.79 -6.00
N HIS A 31 -10.51 2.39 -6.24
CA HIS A 31 -9.48 1.78 -7.06
C HIS A 31 -8.75 0.76 -6.22
N VAL A 32 -8.66 -0.48 -6.71
CA VAL A 32 -8.01 -1.60 -6.05
C VAL A 32 -6.87 -2.08 -6.93
N ILE A 33 -5.68 -2.19 -6.35
CA ILE A 33 -4.53 -2.86 -6.94
C ILE A 33 -4.23 -4.06 -6.04
N GLU A 34 -4.28 -5.24 -6.64
CA GLU A 34 -4.15 -6.53 -5.98
C GLU A 34 -2.83 -7.18 -6.40
N PHE A 35 -2.05 -7.57 -5.39
CA PHE A 35 -0.83 -8.35 -5.55
C PHE A 35 -1.07 -9.72 -4.93
N GLU A 36 -0.76 -10.77 -5.68
CA GLU A 36 -0.82 -12.13 -5.17
C GLU A 36 0.17 -12.34 -4.02
N LYS A 37 -0.03 -13.43 -3.28
CA LYS A 37 0.82 -13.79 -2.14
C LYS A 37 2.30 -13.91 -2.50
N ASP A 38 2.60 -14.47 -3.67
CA ASP A 38 3.95 -14.63 -4.22
C ASP A 38 4.51 -13.31 -4.77
N GLU A 39 3.65 -12.35 -5.11
CA GLU A 39 4.03 -10.97 -5.44
C GLU A 39 4.24 -10.08 -4.20
N ASN A 40 4.06 -10.58 -2.97
CA ASN A 40 4.30 -9.83 -1.74
C ASN A 40 5.81 -9.71 -1.42
N SER A 41 6.53 -9.02 -2.30
CA SER A 41 7.96 -8.71 -2.25
C SER A 41 8.21 -7.33 -2.87
N GLY A 42 9.41 -6.77 -2.70
CA GLY A 42 9.81 -5.53 -3.36
C GLY A 42 9.08 -4.26 -2.89
N PHE A 43 8.25 -4.33 -1.84
CA PHE A 43 7.70 -3.14 -1.21
C PHE A 43 8.78 -2.40 -0.43
N ALA A 44 8.65 -1.09 -0.31
CA ALA A 44 9.47 -0.25 0.56
C ALA A 44 8.74 1.02 0.99
N ILE A 45 9.21 1.62 2.09
CA ILE A 45 8.86 2.99 2.43
C ILE A 45 9.95 3.93 1.93
N LEU A 46 9.57 4.93 1.14
CA LEU A 46 10.46 6.01 0.74
C LEU A 46 10.26 7.21 1.67
N ASP A 47 11.35 7.72 2.24
CA ASP A 47 11.34 8.90 3.10
C ASP A 47 11.39 10.18 2.25
N GLY A 48 10.31 10.96 2.21
CA GLY A 48 10.29 12.25 1.50
C GLY A 48 11.08 13.37 2.22
N GLU A 49 11.66 13.07 3.38
CA GLU A 49 12.15 14.06 4.34
C GLU A 49 11.08 15.14 4.69
N LYS A 50 11.50 16.21 5.38
CA LYS A 50 10.63 17.37 5.68
C LYS A 50 10.59 18.34 4.50
N LYS A 51 10.25 17.83 3.32
CA LYS A 51 10.15 18.59 2.07
C LYS A 51 8.76 18.42 1.46
N LYS A 52 8.36 19.39 0.64
CA LYS A 52 7.11 19.28 -0.11
C LYS A 52 7.31 18.27 -1.24
N ASN A 53 6.76 17.07 -1.06
CA ASN A 53 6.88 16.00 -2.05
C ASN A 53 5.49 15.48 -2.46
N PHE A 54 5.42 15.05 -3.70
CA PHE A 54 4.26 14.44 -4.33
C PHE A 54 4.63 13.06 -4.86
N VAL A 55 3.64 12.20 -5.10
CA VAL A 55 3.89 10.87 -5.69
C VAL A 55 4.62 10.99 -7.04
N THR A 56 4.37 12.07 -7.77
CA THR A 56 5.02 12.37 -9.06
C THR A 56 6.51 12.70 -8.95
N ASP A 57 6.99 13.11 -7.78
CA ASP A 57 8.38 13.52 -7.60
C ASP A 57 9.31 12.32 -7.40
N HIS A 58 8.74 11.18 -6.97
CA HIS A 58 9.49 9.99 -6.56
C HIS A 58 9.24 8.76 -7.44
N TYR A 59 8.18 8.77 -8.24
CA TYR A 59 7.88 7.63 -9.12
C TYR A 59 8.85 7.53 -10.30
N SER A 60 9.47 6.37 -10.45
CA SER A 60 10.21 5.97 -11.65
C SER A 60 9.43 4.91 -12.42
N PRO A 61 8.90 5.17 -13.62
CA PRO A 61 8.24 4.13 -14.42
C PRO A 61 9.19 2.99 -14.84
N LYS A 62 10.50 3.22 -14.77
CA LYS A 62 11.53 2.22 -15.05
C LYS A 62 11.76 1.26 -13.88
N ASP A 63 11.63 1.75 -12.65
CA ASP A 63 12.06 1.03 -11.44
C ASP A 63 10.89 0.66 -10.52
N ASP A 64 9.75 1.36 -10.64
CA ASP A 64 8.59 1.23 -9.78
C ASP A 64 7.40 0.62 -10.52
N ILE A 65 6.67 -0.22 -9.79
CA ILE A 65 5.37 -0.78 -10.16
C ILE A 65 4.26 0.16 -9.68
N LEU A 66 4.43 0.66 -8.46
CA LEU A 66 3.44 1.39 -7.69
C LEU A 66 4.15 2.43 -6.84
N ILE A 67 3.53 3.60 -6.72
CA ILE A 67 3.73 4.51 -5.59
C ILE A 67 2.38 4.98 -5.05
N VAL A 68 2.25 5.07 -3.74
CA VAL A 68 1.09 5.66 -3.06
C VAL A 68 1.58 6.45 -1.83
N ASN A 69 0.80 7.42 -1.35
CA ASN A 69 1.13 8.11 -0.11
C ASN A 69 1.15 7.14 1.09
N GLY A 70 2.01 7.42 2.07
CA GLY A 70 2.18 6.60 3.26
C GLY A 70 1.42 7.11 4.49
N GLY A 71 2.08 7.05 5.64
CA GLY A 71 1.52 7.34 6.96
C GLY A 71 1.28 8.82 7.25
N TYR A 72 0.61 9.08 8.38
CA TYR A 72 0.24 10.40 8.83
C TYR A 72 1.44 11.29 9.18
N PHE A 73 1.23 12.60 9.02
CA PHE A 73 2.19 13.63 9.39
C PHE A 73 1.48 14.90 9.90
N ASP A 74 2.22 15.77 10.59
CA ASP A 74 1.76 17.06 11.09
C ASP A 74 1.99 18.21 10.06
N GLY A 75 1.52 19.41 10.36
CA GLY A 75 1.66 20.57 9.45
C GLY A 75 3.11 20.96 9.11
N ASN A 76 4.10 20.45 9.84
CA ASN A 76 5.54 20.65 9.61
C ASN A 76 6.21 19.43 8.95
N LEU A 77 5.42 18.50 8.42
CA LEU A 77 5.90 17.24 7.86
C LEU A 77 6.65 16.39 8.91
N GLY A 78 6.28 16.50 10.19
CA GLY A 78 6.68 15.55 11.21
C GLY A 78 5.83 14.28 11.12
N VAL A 79 6.43 13.09 11.11
CA VAL A 79 5.65 11.83 11.14
C VAL A 79 4.80 11.74 12.42
N VAL A 80 3.60 11.18 12.32
CA VAL A 80 2.70 10.99 13.45
C VAL A 80 2.66 9.51 13.83
N GLY A 81 3.14 9.19 15.02
CA GLY A 81 3.26 7.82 15.52
C GLY A 81 4.61 7.17 15.17
N TYR A 82 4.76 5.91 15.57
CA TYR A 82 6.03 5.21 15.42
C TYR A 82 6.39 5.08 13.94
N CYS A 83 7.63 5.44 13.58
CA CYS A 83 8.11 5.38 12.21
C CYS A 83 9.58 4.99 12.17
N MET A 84 9.87 3.96 11.39
CA MET A 84 11.20 3.49 11.04
C MET A 84 11.25 3.28 9.53
N ILE A 85 12.30 3.77 8.89
CA ILE A 85 12.49 3.65 7.43
C ILE A 85 13.94 3.28 7.20
N ASP A 86 14.20 2.25 6.40
CA ASP A 86 15.53 1.73 6.11
C ASP A 86 16.35 1.42 7.39
N GLY A 87 15.69 0.80 8.37
CA GLY A 87 16.25 0.50 9.69
C GLY A 87 16.48 1.72 10.60
N LYS A 88 16.31 2.94 10.09
CA LYS A 88 16.49 4.19 10.85
C LYS A 88 15.20 4.60 11.53
N ARG A 89 15.22 4.69 12.86
CA ARG A 89 14.09 5.20 13.64
C ARG A 89 13.94 6.71 13.42
N ILE A 90 12.89 7.11 12.70
CA ILE A 90 12.53 8.51 12.47
C ILE A 90 11.76 9.07 13.67
N LEU A 91 10.84 8.29 14.24
CA LEU A 91 10.13 8.60 15.47
C LEU A 91 9.88 7.32 16.27
N ASN A 92 10.38 7.28 17.51
CA ASN A 92 10.30 6.11 18.39
C ASN A 92 9.10 6.17 19.37
N VAL A 93 8.08 6.97 19.06
CA VAL A 93 6.92 7.21 19.95
C VAL A 93 5.66 6.69 19.29
N LYS A 94 4.96 5.75 19.95
CA LYS A 94 3.66 5.27 19.49
C LYS A 94 2.58 6.31 19.76
N ASN A 95 1.69 6.54 18.80
CA ASN A 95 0.49 7.33 18.98
C ASN A 95 -0.68 6.41 19.38
N PRO A 96 -1.33 6.61 20.55
CA PRO A 96 -2.40 5.74 21.02
C PRO A 96 -3.68 5.83 20.16
N LYS A 97 -3.82 6.85 19.31
CA LYS A 97 -4.95 7.00 18.38
C LYS A 97 -4.83 6.14 17.11
N LEU A 98 -3.63 5.62 16.83
CA LEU A 98 -3.34 4.81 15.66
C LEU A 98 -3.36 3.32 16.04
N SER A 99 -4.20 2.55 15.36
CA SER A 99 -4.53 1.18 15.78
C SER A 99 -3.60 0.09 15.24
N GLY A 100 -2.67 0.43 14.35
CA GLY A 100 -1.90 -0.57 13.63
C GLY A 100 -0.55 -0.12 13.11
N PHE A 101 0.17 -1.10 12.58
CA PHE A 101 1.48 -0.94 11.95
C PHE A 101 1.45 -1.58 10.57
N LEU A 102 1.91 -0.85 9.56
CA LEU A 102 2.40 -1.41 8.32
C LEU A 102 3.89 -1.68 8.49
N THR A 103 4.32 -2.88 8.16
CA THR A 103 5.71 -3.30 8.26
C THR A 103 6.21 -3.86 6.96
N ILE A 104 7.52 -3.70 6.72
CA ILE A 104 8.19 -4.26 5.56
C ILE A 104 9.50 -4.90 6.02
N THR A 105 9.72 -6.15 5.65
CA THR A 105 10.95 -6.90 5.93
C THR A 105 12.09 -6.51 4.97
N GLN A 106 13.30 -7.00 5.22
CA GLN A 106 14.47 -6.67 4.40
C GLN A 106 14.31 -7.07 2.92
N ASP A 107 13.66 -8.20 2.67
CA ASP A 107 13.29 -8.73 1.35
C ASP A 107 12.04 -8.05 0.74
N GLY A 108 11.49 -7.04 1.41
CA GLY A 108 10.39 -6.23 0.87
C GLY A 108 9.01 -6.84 1.01
N ARG A 109 8.81 -7.81 1.92
CA ARG A 109 7.48 -8.36 2.21
C ARG A 109 6.71 -7.43 3.13
N LEU A 110 5.49 -7.07 2.74
CA LEU A 110 4.59 -6.21 3.50
C LEU A 110 3.68 -7.04 4.41
N ASP A 111 3.49 -6.57 5.65
CA ASP A 111 2.47 -7.10 6.57
C ASP A 111 1.83 -5.98 7.41
N LEU A 112 0.64 -6.25 7.96
CA LEU A 112 -0.14 -5.37 8.82
C LEU A 112 -0.33 -6.00 10.20
N HIS A 113 0.05 -5.27 11.26
CA HIS A 113 -0.07 -5.73 12.65
C HIS A 113 -1.02 -4.87 13.48
N TRP A 114 -1.88 -5.53 14.25
CA TRP A 114 -2.89 -4.90 15.10
C TRP A 114 -2.37 -4.58 16.50
N LYS A 115 -2.42 -3.29 16.89
CA LYS A 115 -2.05 -2.71 18.20
C LYS A 115 -0.60 -2.90 18.66
N GLN A 116 0.04 -3.99 18.31
CA GLN A 116 1.38 -4.35 18.72
C GLN A 116 2.25 -4.62 17.49
N LEU A 117 3.52 -4.27 17.63
CA LEU A 117 4.54 -4.62 16.67
C LEU A 117 5.25 -5.85 17.24
N PRO A 118 5.32 -6.99 16.51
CA PRO A 118 6.05 -8.15 16.96
C PRO A 118 7.53 -7.84 17.24
N GLU A 119 8.15 -8.60 18.15
CA GLU A 119 9.60 -8.55 18.38
C GLU A 119 10.34 -9.27 17.24
N LYS A 120 10.35 -8.62 16.07
CA LYS A 120 11.03 -9.05 14.86
C LYS A 120 11.74 -7.85 14.24
N GLU A 121 12.82 -8.10 13.50
CA GLU A 121 13.46 -7.06 12.71
C GLU A 121 12.66 -6.77 11.43
N TYR A 122 12.31 -5.50 11.28
CA TYR A 122 11.70 -4.93 10.08
C TYR A 122 12.62 -3.86 9.53
N ARG A 123 12.67 -3.73 8.21
CA ARG A 123 13.38 -2.61 7.57
C ARG A 123 12.56 -1.33 7.72
N ASP A 124 11.27 -1.42 7.38
CA ASP A 124 10.36 -0.29 7.45
C ASP A 124 9.18 -0.59 8.38
N VAL A 125 8.75 0.42 9.13
CA VAL A 125 7.57 0.40 9.99
C VAL A 125 6.90 1.76 9.95
N ILE A 126 5.60 1.78 9.64
CA ILE A 126 4.74 2.95 9.76
C ILE A 126 3.59 2.60 10.69
N GLN A 127 3.43 3.35 11.78
CA GLN A 127 2.20 3.33 12.54
C GLN A 127 1.11 4.13 11.81
N ALA A 128 -0.07 3.54 11.64
CA ALA A 128 -1.20 4.17 10.98
C ALA A 128 -2.53 3.67 11.56
N GLY A 129 -3.64 4.08 10.96
CA GLY A 129 -4.96 3.62 11.32
C GLY A 129 -6.04 4.70 11.26
N PRO A 130 -7.29 4.34 11.57
CA PRO A 130 -7.67 3.08 12.19
C PRO A 130 -7.62 1.87 11.23
N PHE A 131 -7.67 0.65 11.77
CA PHE A 131 -8.06 -0.54 11.02
C PHE A 131 -9.53 -0.36 10.65
N ILE A 132 -9.82 -0.40 9.36
CA ILE A 132 -11.16 -0.29 8.80
C ILE A 132 -11.84 -1.67 8.83
N VAL A 133 -11.04 -2.71 8.63
CA VAL A 133 -11.39 -4.11 8.88
C VAL A 133 -10.38 -4.65 9.88
N ASP A 134 -10.88 -5.10 11.02
CA ASP A 134 -10.08 -5.73 12.07
C ASP A 134 -9.72 -7.18 11.68
N PRO A 135 -8.59 -7.73 12.16
CA PRO A 135 -8.16 -9.10 11.85
C PRO A 135 -9.27 -10.15 11.96
N GLY A 136 -9.31 -11.07 11.01
CA GLY A 136 -10.37 -12.06 10.84
C GLY A 136 -11.61 -11.54 10.11
N GLY A 137 -11.49 -10.48 9.30
CA GLY A 137 -12.59 -9.89 8.54
C GLY A 137 -13.63 -9.15 9.40
N LYS A 138 -13.25 -8.80 10.62
CA LYS A 138 -14.15 -8.24 11.63
C LYS A 138 -14.40 -6.75 11.39
N LYS A 139 -15.55 -6.27 11.88
CA LYS A 139 -15.91 -4.85 11.79
C LYS A 139 -14.94 -4.00 12.61
N GLY A 140 -14.13 -3.15 11.97
CA GLY A 140 -13.20 -2.24 12.64
C GLY A 140 -13.80 -0.86 12.98
N ILE A 141 -14.81 -0.41 12.23
CA ILE A 141 -15.43 0.91 12.43
C ILE A 141 -16.88 0.76 12.88
N TYR A 142 -17.20 1.26 14.07
CA TYR A 142 -18.50 1.04 14.72
C TYR A 142 -19.52 2.15 14.52
N ASN A 143 -19.07 3.37 14.25
CA ASN A 143 -19.93 4.54 14.08
C ASN A 143 -19.48 5.39 12.88
N ARG A 144 -20.43 6.12 12.31
CA ARG A 144 -20.20 7.04 11.20
C ARG A 144 -19.77 8.41 11.72
N SER A 145 -18.58 8.48 12.32
CA SER A 145 -17.97 9.73 12.81
C SER A 145 -16.95 10.30 11.83
N GLY A 146 -16.48 11.51 12.11
CA GLY A 146 -15.54 12.24 11.27
C GLY A 146 -16.21 12.85 10.04
N THR A 147 -15.45 12.97 8.95
CA THR A 147 -15.91 13.53 7.68
C THR A 147 -15.64 12.56 6.55
N ALA A 148 -16.42 12.66 5.47
CA ALA A 148 -16.06 12.04 4.21
C ALA A 148 -14.75 12.65 3.68
N ALA A 149 -13.86 11.80 3.20
CA ALA A 149 -12.62 12.20 2.56
C ALA A 149 -12.13 11.06 1.66
N LYS A 150 -11.29 11.36 0.67
CA LYS A 150 -10.54 10.34 -0.07
C LYS A 150 -9.70 9.52 0.91
N ARG A 151 -9.55 8.23 0.69
CA ARG A 151 -8.78 7.33 1.56
C ARG A 151 -7.66 6.66 0.78
N THR A 152 -6.59 6.35 1.48
CA THR A 152 -5.59 5.38 1.08
C THR A 152 -5.61 4.25 2.09
N VAL A 153 -5.76 3.01 1.64
CA VAL A 153 -5.95 1.85 2.49
C VAL A 153 -5.08 0.70 2.00
N ILE A 154 -4.43 0.01 2.93
CA ILE A 154 -3.71 -1.24 2.66
C ILE A 154 -4.50 -2.38 3.25
N GLY A 155 -4.76 -3.42 2.47
CA GLY A 155 -5.50 -4.62 2.87
C GLY A 155 -4.65 -5.86 2.76
N ILE A 156 -4.97 -6.86 3.59
CA ILE A 156 -4.49 -8.24 3.45
C ILE A 156 -5.71 -9.15 3.48
N THR A 157 -5.78 -10.10 2.56
CA THR A 157 -6.82 -11.12 2.51
C THR A 157 -6.44 -12.37 3.33
N THR A 158 -7.39 -13.27 3.54
CA THR A 158 -7.17 -14.55 4.25
C THR A 158 -6.21 -15.49 3.51
N ASP A 159 -6.06 -15.34 2.20
CA ASP A 159 -5.09 -16.03 1.33
C ASP A 159 -3.79 -15.23 1.12
N GLU A 160 -3.54 -14.21 1.95
CA GLU A 160 -2.31 -13.41 2.02
C GLU A 160 -2.00 -12.55 0.78
N LYS A 161 -3.01 -12.21 -0.02
CA LYS A 161 -2.89 -11.18 -1.06
C LYS A 161 -2.80 -9.80 -0.42
N VAL A 162 -2.08 -8.89 -1.06
CA VAL A 162 -1.93 -7.50 -0.62
C VAL A 162 -2.74 -6.58 -1.52
N PHE A 163 -3.62 -5.77 -0.92
CA PHE A 163 -4.38 -4.75 -1.64
C PHE A 163 -3.87 -3.36 -1.30
N VAL A 164 -3.69 -2.53 -2.34
CA VAL A 164 -3.46 -1.09 -2.22
C VAL A 164 -4.67 -0.40 -2.82
N MET A 165 -5.35 0.40 -2.02
CA MET A 165 -6.64 0.99 -2.40
C MET A 165 -6.64 2.50 -2.22
N THR A 166 -7.25 3.19 -3.19
CA THR A 166 -7.61 4.61 -3.06
C THR A 166 -9.08 4.82 -3.34
N THR A 167 -9.69 5.84 -2.72
CA THR A 167 -11.15 6.05 -2.83
C THR A 167 -11.51 7.46 -3.26
N SER A 168 -12.70 7.62 -3.85
CA SER A 168 -13.45 8.87 -3.78
C SER A 168 -13.78 9.23 -2.32
N GLU A 169 -14.42 10.38 -2.08
CA GLU A 169 -14.76 10.78 -0.72
C GLU A 169 -15.73 9.80 -0.06
N VAL A 170 -15.35 9.29 1.11
CA VAL A 170 -16.14 8.30 1.86
C VAL A 170 -15.88 8.41 3.37
N TYR A 171 -16.89 8.13 4.18
CA TYR A 171 -16.72 7.94 5.62
C TYR A 171 -16.08 6.57 5.88
N LEU A 172 -15.17 6.48 6.85
CA LEU A 172 -14.54 5.18 7.18
C LEU A 172 -15.56 4.09 7.55
N TYR A 173 -16.70 4.48 8.14
CA TYR A 173 -17.80 3.57 8.44
C TYR A 173 -18.43 2.97 7.17
N ASP A 174 -18.74 3.81 6.19
CA ASP A 174 -19.34 3.38 4.93
C ASP A 174 -18.32 2.52 4.15
N LEU A 175 -17.05 2.93 4.11
CA LEU A 175 -15.97 2.16 3.51
C LEU A 175 -15.78 0.79 4.17
N SER A 176 -15.86 0.69 5.50
CA SER A 176 -15.78 -0.59 6.22
C SER A 176 -16.90 -1.56 5.83
N LYS A 177 -18.11 -1.04 5.58
CA LYS A 177 -19.22 -1.86 5.07
C LYS A 177 -18.92 -2.35 3.66
N ILE A 178 -18.57 -1.43 2.75
CA ILE A 178 -18.30 -1.76 1.34
C ILE A 178 -17.19 -2.80 1.24
N LEU A 179 -16.04 -2.60 1.90
CA LEU A 179 -14.92 -3.54 1.83
C LEU A 179 -15.30 -4.94 2.32
N ARG A 180 -16.09 -5.05 3.40
CA ARG A 180 -16.51 -6.37 3.93
C ARG A 180 -17.55 -7.07 3.07
N THR A 181 -18.31 -6.34 2.25
CA THR A 181 -19.28 -6.91 1.30
C THR A 181 -18.62 -7.27 -0.01
N GLU A 182 -17.87 -6.34 -0.60
CA GLU A 182 -17.31 -6.45 -1.95
C GLU A 182 -16.00 -7.26 -1.98
N LEU A 183 -15.29 -7.36 -0.86
CA LEU A 183 -14.05 -8.13 -0.71
C LEU A 183 -14.20 -9.14 0.45
N PRO A 184 -15.01 -10.19 0.31
CA PRO A 184 -15.34 -11.09 1.42
C PRO A 184 -14.13 -11.87 1.98
N SER A 185 -13.04 -11.99 1.22
CA SER A 185 -11.78 -12.59 1.69
C SER A 185 -10.89 -11.61 2.47
N ILE A 186 -11.27 -10.34 2.61
CA ILE A 186 -10.45 -9.35 3.33
C ILE A 186 -10.32 -9.75 4.80
N ASP A 187 -9.08 -9.98 5.25
CA ASP A 187 -8.78 -10.33 6.64
C ASP A 187 -8.63 -9.07 7.49
N ARG A 188 -7.83 -8.10 7.01
CA ARG A 188 -7.54 -6.86 7.73
C ARG A 188 -7.22 -5.74 6.76
N ALA A 189 -7.61 -4.52 7.11
CA ALA A 189 -7.36 -3.34 6.28
C ALA A 189 -7.02 -2.12 7.13
N LEU A 190 -5.87 -1.52 6.88
CA LEU A 190 -5.33 -0.39 7.63
C LEU A 190 -5.47 0.91 6.82
N ASN A 191 -6.10 1.93 7.42
CA ASN A 191 -6.17 3.26 6.83
C ASN A 191 -4.83 3.99 6.96
N LEU A 192 -4.34 4.53 5.85
CA LEU A 192 -3.19 5.45 5.79
C LEU A 192 -3.67 6.91 5.74
N ASP A 193 -2.75 7.84 5.48
CA ASP A 193 -3.13 9.24 5.36
C ASP A 193 -4.08 9.47 4.16
N GLY A 194 -5.03 10.39 4.31
CA GLY A 194 -6.15 10.55 3.40
C GLY A 194 -6.40 11.99 2.97
N GLY A 195 -7.61 12.26 2.49
CA GLY A 195 -8.03 13.58 2.01
C GLY A 195 -7.12 14.10 0.89
N PRO A 196 -6.56 15.32 0.99
CA PRO A 196 -5.71 15.90 -0.04
C PRO A 196 -4.34 15.20 -0.18
N SER A 197 -3.97 14.34 0.77
CA SER A 197 -2.75 13.52 0.71
C SER A 197 -2.86 12.33 -0.23
N VAL A 198 -4.08 11.92 -0.62
CA VAL A 198 -4.29 10.75 -1.49
C VAL A 198 -3.64 11.00 -2.85
N GLY A 199 -2.60 10.21 -3.13
CA GLY A 199 -1.91 10.18 -4.41
C GLY A 199 -1.49 8.75 -4.72
N LEU A 200 -1.53 8.38 -5.99
CA LEU A 200 -1.29 7.03 -6.49
C LEU A 200 -0.72 7.11 -7.91
N ILE A 201 0.31 6.32 -8.23
CA ILE A 201 0.67 6.01 -9.61
C ILE A 201 0.86 4.50 -9.73
N TYR A 202 0.17 3.89 -10.69
CA TYR A 202 0.23 2.47 -11.01
C TYR A 202 -0.12 2.26 -12.49
N GLY A 203 0.84 1.79 -13.30
CA GLY A 203 0.69 1.73 -14.75
C GLY A 203 0.27 3.10 -15.31
N GLU A 204 -0.82 3.13 -16.08
CA GLU A 204 -1.42 4.37 -16.62
C GLU A 204 -2.33 5.10 -15.62
N THR A 205 -2.65 4.49 -14.47
CA THR A 205 -3.46 5.13 -13.43
C THR A 205 -2.61 6.12 -12.66
N SER A 206 -3.00 7.39 -12.68
CA SER A 206 -2.32 8.45 -11.94
C SER A 206 -3.33 9.34 -11.22
N MET A 207 -3.11 9.51 -9.92
CA MET A 207 -3.83 10.41 -9.03
C MET A 207 -2.79 11.27 -8.33
N LYS A 208 -2.76 12.56 -8.64
CA LYS A 208 -1.84 13.49 -7.98
C LYS A 208 -2.43 13.94 -6.65
N ASN A 209 -1.68 13.75 -5.57
CA ASN A 209 -2.00 14.36 -4.27
C ASN A 209 -1.94 15.89 -4.38
N THR A 210 -2.87 16.60 -3.76
CA THR A 210 -2.92 18.07 -3.81
C THR A 210 -2.08 18.71 -2.71
N ASN A 211 -1.93 18.03 -1.57
CA ASN A 211 -1.04 18.44 -0.49
C ASN A 211 0.23 17.57 -0.50
N PRO A 212 1.40 18.14 -0.14
CA PRO A 212 2.61 17.35 -0.01
C PRO A 212 2.46 16.27 1.07
N VAL A 213 3.16 15.15 0.89
CA VAL A 213 3.14 14.02 1.84
C VAL A 213 4.54 13.70 2.36
N ARG A 214 4.59 13.05 3.53
CA ARG A 214 5.84 12.83 4.25
C ARG A 214 6.63 11.61 3.79
N ASN A 215 5.95 10.53 3.49
CA ASN A 215 6.54 9.27 3.06
C ASN A 215 5.60 8.56 2.10
N PHE A 216 6.14 7.58 1.40
CA PHE A 216 5.48 6.89 0.30
C PHE A 216 5.64 5.39 0.48
N LEU A 217 4.57 4.64 0.23
CA LEU A 217 4.69 3.20 0.00
C LEU A 217 4.96 3.01 -1.48
N ILE A 218 6.06 2.34 -1.80
CA ILE A 218 6.42 1.96 -3.17
C ILE A 218 6.45 0.44 -3.29
N LYS A 219 6.19 -0.06 -4.50
CA LYS A 219 6.58 -1.41 -4.90
C LYS A 219 7.53 -1.29 -6.08
N ARG A 220 8.74 -1.80 -5.92
CA ARG A 220 9.75 -1.81 -6.97
C ARG A 220 9.53 -2.99 -7.91
N ARG A 221 9.97 -2.82 -9.14
CA ARG A 221 10.12 -3.90 -10.10
C ARG A 221 11.21 -4.81 -9.55
N GLU A 222 10.95 -6.11 -9.47
CA GLU A 222 12.04 -7.03 -9.16
C GLU A 222 13.07 -6.91 -10.29
N VAL A 223 14.27 -6.48 -9.92
CA VAL A 223 15.40 -6.56 -10.84
C VAL A 223 15.70 -8.05 -10.93
N ASN A 224 15.45 -8.66 -12.08
CA ASN A 224 15.96 -10.00 -12.38
C ASN A 224 17.41 -10.04 -11.91
N GLN A 225 17.70 -10.80 -10.85
CA GLN A 225 19.07 -11.14 -10.55
C GLN A 225 19.61 -11.79 -11.84
N PRO A 226 20.77 -11.38 -12.36
CA PRO A 226 21.36 -12.10 -13.47
C PRO A 226 21.42 -13.57 -13.06
N GLU A 227 20.92 -14.47 -13.93
CA GLU A 227 21.07 -15.91 -13.75
C GLU A 227 22.49 -16.15 -13.25
N VAL A 228 22.61 -16.69 -12.05
CA VAL A 228 23.89 -17.18 -11.56
C VAL A 228 24.28 -18.25 -12.56
N ALA A 229 25.22 -17.90 -13.46
CA ALA A 229 25.82 -18.84 -14.38
C ALA A 229 26.35 -19.98 -13.50
N THR A 230 25.67 -21.12 -13.60
CA THR A 230 26.07 -22.34 -12.90
C THR A 230 27.42 -22.73 -13.52
N PRO A 231 28.45 -23.01 -12.70
CA PRO A 231 29.79 -23.34 -13.22
C PRO A 231 29.80 -24.60 -14.08
#